data_AF-A0A0F9KJ49-F1
#
_entry.id   AF-A0A0F9KJ49-F1
#
_cell.length_a   1.000
_cell.length_b   1.000
_cell.length_c   1.000
_cell.angle_alpha   90.00
_cell.angle_beta   90.00
_cell.angle_gamma   90.00
#
_symmetry.space_group_name_H-M   'P 1'
#
loop_
_entity.id
_entity.type
_entity.pdbx_description
1 polymer ?
#
loop_
_entity_poly.entity_id
_entity_poly.type
_entity_poly.pdbx_seq_one_letter_code
_entity_poly.pdbx_strand_id
1 'polypeptide(L)'
;VWNGCAVLRAGGFEVGRIEAWLAHVRQMRASHVIAVATIWSMIDLYAEHDDYFDAPECKWLMTVADKMPESLMRRIESRFSRPIVNHYGLTETVASALYSGSHFAFGEIGTLGRPIDCEARIGGGVQEGELQLAGDNIFPGYWRNPERTKQSFTEDAWFRTGDLVREREGGNFEMLGRLKTVIMTGGLLIRPDEIDEAMARHPAVIESATVGLADDIFGEIAVTGVTVNIDTTEIDLTDHLRSQVEPRKVSKRIIVLPEIPRGLSGKPALSQVRHVLAQATGIAVAKSDISTETATGAADTIDDILRVAAEIFRVPIETLSPQSQPNDVPGWDSFTHINLIFGVENHFSLQLSSAQVSQIRNIGDLIAAVHASR
;
A
#
# COMPACT_ATOMS: atom_id res chain seq x y z
N VAL A 1 23.44 17.99 9.85
CA VAL A 1 24.84 18.00 9.35
C VAL A 1 24.81 17.72 7.86
N TRP A 2 25.48 18.51 7.02
CA TRP A 2 25.62 18.20 5.60
C TRP A 2 26.78 17.21 5.41
N ASN A 3 26.49 16.01 4.92
CA ASN A 3 27.47 14.91 4.86
C ASN A 3 28.24 14.85 3.52
N GLY A 4 28.06 15.84 2.62
CA GLY A 4 28.75 15.87 1.32
C GLY A 4 28.30 14.79 0.33
N CYS A 5 27.23 14.05 0.61
CA CYS A 5 26.73 12.98 -0.25
C CYS A 5 26.09 13.52 -1.53
N ALA A 6 26.20 12.75 -2.61
CA ALA A 6 25.47 12.99 -3.86
C ALA A 6 24.08 12.34 -3.79
N VAL A 7 23.07 13.03 -4.34
CA VAL A 7 21.74 12.46 -4.58
C VAL A 7 21.66 12.01 -6.03
N LEU A 8 21.43 10.71 -6.22
CA LEU A 8 21.26 10.11 -7.54
C LEU A 8 19.77 10.02 -7.85
N ARG A 9 19.34 10.66 -8.93
CA ARG A 9 17.97 10.52 -9.43
C ARG A 9 17.92 9.33 -10.37
N ALA A 10 17.45 8.19 -9.87
CA ALA A 10 17.36 6.94 -10.65
C ALA A 10 16.26 6.97 -11.75
N GLY A 11 15.50 8.06 -11.85
CA GLY A 11 14.34 8.16 -12.75
C GLY A 11 13.06 7.61 -12.13
N GLY A 12 12.00 7.53 -12.94
CA GLY A 12 10.76 6.86 -12.55
C GLY A 12 10.94 5.34 -12.50
N PHE A 13 10.17 4.67 -11.63
CA PHE A 13 10.10 3.22 -11.58
C PHE A 13 8.91 2.72 -12.39
N GLU A 14 9.17 1.82 -13.34
CA GLU A 14 8.18 1.11 -14.13
C GLU A 14 8.56 -0.37 -14.14
N VAL A 15 7.62 -1.28 -13.88
CA VAL A 15 7.89 -2.72 -13.83
C VAL A 15 8.52 -3.21 -15.14
N GLY A 16 8.01 -2.75 -16.29
CA GLY A 16 8.57 -3.09 -17.60
C GLY A 16 9.98 -2.55 -17.88
N ARG A 17 10.53 -1.71 -17.00
CA ARG A 17 11.89 -1.16 -17.09
C ARG A 17 12.73 -1.48 -15.85
N ILE A 18 12.31 -2.46 -15.04
CA ILE A 18 12.98 -2.81 -13.79
C ILE A 18 14.46 -3.13 -14.00
N GLU A 19 14.79 -3.86 -15.06
CA GLU A 19 16.15 -4.21 -15.46
C GLU A 19 17.01 -2.99 -15.75
N ALA A 20 16.50 -2.08 -16.59
CA ALA A 20 17.20 -0.86 -16.94
C ALA A 20 17.40 0.04 -15.70
N TRP A 21 16.40 0.10 -14.82
CA TRP A 21 16.48 0.87 -13.58
C TRP A 21 17.54 0.30 -12.63
N LEU A 22 17.53 -1.01 -12.38
CA LEU A 22 18.51 -1.68 -11.52
C LEU A 22 19.93 -1.62 -12.10
N ALA A 23 20.09 -1.83 -13.41
CA ALA A 23 21.37 -1.66 -14.09
C ALA A 23 21.90 -0.22 -13.96
N HIS A 24 21.02 0.78 -14.03
CA HIS A 24 21.40 2.18 -13.83
C HIS A 24 21.84 2.43 -12.38
N VAL A 25 21.13 1.91 -11.38
CA VAL A 25 21.53 2.00 -9.96
C VAL A 25 22.93 1.42 -9.75
N ARG A 26 23.21 0.24 -10.33
CA ARG A 26 24.53 -0.39 -10.29
C ARG A 26 25.60 0.46 -11.00
N GLN A 27 25.31 0.94 -12.21
CA GLN A 27 26.23 1.78 -13.01
C GLN A 27 26.61 3.06 -12.27
N MET A 28 25.65 3.67 -11.57
CA MET A 28 25.87 4.87 -10.77
C MET A 28 26.58 4.60 -9.44
N ARG A 29 26.88 3.32 -9.13
CA ARG A 29 27.55 2.87 -7.89
C ARG A 29 26.86 3.42 -6.64
N ALA A 30 25.52 3.38 -6.62
CA ALA A 30 24.75 3.91 -5.52
C ALA A 30 25.14 3.22 -4.20
N SER A 31 25.42 4.02 -3.17
CA SER A 31 25.79 3.48 -1.86
C SER A 31 24.60 3.15 -0.97
N HIS A 32 23.48 3.83 -1.20
CA HIS A 32 22.22 3.65 -0.48
C HIS A 32 21.10 3.67 -1.51
N VAL A 33 20.24 2.65 -1.48
CA VAL A 33 19.11 2.53 -2.41
C VAL A 33 17.84 2.56 -1.59
N ILE A 34 16.99 3.56 -1.85
CA ILE A 34 15.76 3.79 -1.09
C ILE A 34 14.58 3.51 -2.01
N ALA A 35 13.70 2.61 -1.58
CA ALA A 35 12.45 2.31 -2.27
C ALA A 35 11.34 1.99 -1.25
N VAL A 36 10.09 1.90 -1.68
CA VAL A 36 8.99 1.42 -0.83
C VAL A 36 8.90 -0.11 -0.87
N ALA A 37 8.24 -0.72 0.12
CA ALA A 37 8.09 -2.18 0.22
C ALA A 37 7.56 -2.80 -1.07
N THR A 38 6.59 -2.18 -1.74
CA THR A 38 6.03 -2.64 -3.02
C THR A 38 7.07 -2.70 -4.15
N ILE A 39 7.98 -1.73 -4.22
CA ILE A 39 9.06 -1.76 -5.22
C ILE A 39 10.02 -2.90 -4.91
N TRP A 40 10.34 -3.14 -3.62
CA TRP A 40 11.15 -4.28 -3.23
C TRP A 40 10.47 -5.61 -3.57
N SER A 41 9.15 -5.74 -3.40
CA SER A 41 8.40 -6.91 -3.86
C SER A 41 8.51 -7.11 -5.37
N MET A 42 8.39 -6.03 -6.15
CA MET A 42 8.53 -6.08 -7.61
C MET A 42 9.95 -6.48 -8.03
N ILE A 43 10.98 -5.98 -7.34
CA ILE A 43 12.37 -6.39 -7.57
C ILE A 43 12.55 -7.89 -7.23
N ASP A 44 12.03 -8.33 -6.08
CA ASP A 44 12.06 -9.73 -5.64
C ASP A 44 11.42 -10.68 -6.66
N LEU A 45 10.31 -10.27 -7.28
CA LEU A 45 9.54 -11.08 -8.22
C LEU A 45 10.05 -11.04 -9.67
N TYR A 46 10.47 -9.87 -10.16
CA TYR A 46 10.66 -9.65 -11.60
C TYR A 46 12.09 -9.37 -12.03
N ALA A 47 13.00 -9.03 -11.11
CA ALA A 47 14.39 -8.80 -11.48
C ALA A 47 15.06 -10.14 -11.87
N GLU A 48 15.82 -10.17 -12.95
CA GLU A 48 16.37 -11.41 -13.51
C GLU A 48 17.70 -11.83 -12.88
N HIS A 49 18.43 -10.89 -12.28
CA HIS A 49 19.76 -11.13 -11.72
C HIS A 49 19.86 -10.77 -10.24
N ASP A 50 20.91 -11.23 -9.58
CA ASP A 50 21.14 -11.03 -8.14
C ASP A 50 22.31 -10.08 -7.86
N ASP A 51 22.98 -9.59 -8.91
CA ASP A 51 24.22 -8.83 -8.80
C ASP A 51 24.02 -7.30 -8.94
N TYR A 52 22.77 -6.81 -8.96
CA TYR A 52 22.50 -5.36 -9.09
C TYR A 52 23.08 -4.51 -7.96
N PHE A 53 23.24 -5.10 -6.77
CA PHE A 53 23.75 -4.44 -5.57
C PHE A 53 25.09 -5.01 -5.09
N ASP A 54 25.82 -5.70 -5.98
CA ASP A 54 27.10 -6.33 -5.65
C ASP A 54 28.27 -5.34 -5.51
N ALA A 55 28.10 -4.11 -6.04
CA ALA A 55 29.10 -3.05 -5.98
C ALA A 55 29.61 -2.84 -4.54
N PRO A 56 30.93 -2.79 -4.31
CA PRO A 56 31.49 -2.60 -2.96
C PRO A 56 30.98 -1.35 -2.24
N GLU A 57 30.63 -0.30 -2.99
CA GLU A 57 30.05 0.93 -2.48
C GLU A 57 28.63 0.78 -1.96
N CYS A 58 27.86 -0.20 -2.44
CA CYS A 58 26.48 -0.41 -2.03
C CYS A 58 26.45 -0.95 -0.59
N LYS A 59 26.10 -0.08 0.36
CA LYS A 59 26.12 -0.37 1.79
C LYS A 59 24.75 -0.79 2.30
N TRP A 60 23.70 -0.11 1.86
CA TRP A 60 22.36 -0.26 2.43
C TRP A 60 21.28 -0.26 1.38
N LEU A 61 20.38 -1.25 1.49
CA LEU A 61 19.05 -1.18 0.90
C LEU A 61 18.11 -0.61 1.97
N MET A 62 17.14 0.20 1.57
CA MET A 62 16.26 0.90 2.49
C MET A 62 14.81 0.82 2.02
N THR A 63 13.92 0.50 2.95
CA THR A 63 12.47 0.50 2.76
C THR A 63 11.80 1.54 3.64
N VAL A 64 10.75 2.15 3.10
CA VAL A 64 10.13 3.37 3.64
C VAL A 64 8.62 3.34 3.47
N ALA A 65 7.93 4.26 4.15
CA ALA A 65 6.50 4.55 4.05
C ALA A 65 5.56 3.46 4.59
N ASP A 66 5.89 2.18 4.46
CA ASP A 66 5.05 1.08 4.91
C ASP A 66 5.87 -0.05 5.55
N LYS A 67 5.20 -0.88 6.36
CA LYS A 67 5.81 -2.05 6.96
C LYS A 67 6.14 -3.06 5.88
N MET A 68 7.42 -3.27 5.64
CA MET A 68 7.87 -4.40 4.82
C MET A 68 7.68 -5.71 5.58
N PRO A 69 7.07 -6.74 4.97
CA PRO A 69 6.97 -8.07 5.59
C PRO A 69 8.36 -8.61 5.93
N GLU A 70 8.50 -9.20 7.11
CA GLU A 70 9.77 -9.79 7.56
C GLU A 70 10.30 -10.83 6.56
N SER A 71 9.41 -11.65 6.00
CA SER A 71 9.77 -12.65 5.00
C SER A 71 10.38 -12.02 3.75
N LEU A 72 9.84 -10.89 3.30
CA LEU A 72 10.37 -10.14 2.15
C LEU A 72 11.71 -9.48 2.50
N MET A 73 11.86 -8.87 3.68
CA MET A 73 13.16 -8.33 4.11
C MET A 73 14.24 -9.42 4.08
N ARG A 74 13.97 -10.60 4.65
CA ARG A 74 14.92 -11.72 4.67
C ARG A 74 15.24 -12.25 3.26
N ARG A 75 14.26 -12.32 2.37
CA ARG A 75 14.49 -12.72 0.96
C ARG A 75 15.39 -11.72 0.25
N ILE A 76 15.13 -10.42 0.38
CA ILE A 76 15.94 -9.35 -0.22
C ILE A 76 17.39 -9.40 0.30
N GLU A 77 17.59 -9.53 1.62
CA GLU A 77 18.94 -9.67 2.19
C GLU A 77 19.67 -10.90 1.68
N SER A 78 18.98 -12.05 1.65
CA SER A 78 19.56 -13.31 1.17
C SER A 78 19.90 -13.25 -0.31
N ARG A 79 19.01 -12.69 -1.12
CA ARG A 79 19.13 -12.65 -2.58
C ARG A 79 20.28 -11.74 -3.00
N PHE A 80 20.34 -10.53 -2.46
CA PHE A 80 21.32 -9.52 -2.88
C PHE A 80 22.57 -9.48 -2.00
N SER A 81 22.62 -10.26 -0.91
CA SER A 81 23.72 -10.25 0.07
C SER A 81 24.02 -8.84 0.60
N ARG A 82 22.98 -8.01 0.76
CA ARG A 82 23.06 -6.65 1.28
C ARG A 82 22.04 -6.43 2.38
N PRO A 83 22.40 -5.72 3.46
CA PRO A 83 21.47 -5.47 4.54
C PRO A 83 20.34 -4.54 4.07
N ILE A 84 19.13 -4.82 4.51
CA ILE A 84 17.97 -3.95 4.29
C ILE A 84 17.46 -3.37 5.61
N VAL A 85 17.16 -2.08 5.58
CA VAL A 85 16.69 -1.33 6.74
C VAL A 85 15.32 -0.78 6.45
N ASN A 86 14.37 -1.07 7.33
CA ASN A 86 13.06 -0.44 7.34
C ASN A 86 13.11 0.80 8.22
N HIS A 87 12.67 1.93 7.69
CA HIS A 87 12.48 3.12 8.50
C HIS A 87 11.01 3.51 8.58
N TYR A 88 10.57 3.74 9.81
CA TYR A 88 9.27 4.31 10.13
C TYR A 88 9.42 5.80 10.35
N GLY A 89 8.49 6.57 9.79
CA GLY A 89 8.38 8.00 10.01
C GLY A 89 7.13 8.58 9.36
N LEU A 90 6.86 9.83 9.70
CA LEU A 90 5.76 10.63 9.18
C LEU A 90 6.31 11.83 8.44
N THR A 91 5.43 12.55 7.73
CA THR A 91 5.82 13.85 7.16
C THR A 91 6.25 14.80 8.28
N GLU A 92 5.56 14.73 9.41
CA GLU A 92 5.80 15.46 10.65
C GLU A 92 7.12 15.08 11.34
N THR A 93 7.78 13.99 10.93
CA THR A 93 9.07 13.55 11.48
C THR A 93 10.22 13.66 10.46
N VAL A 94 10.06 14.49 9.41
CA VAL A 94 11.06 14.63 8.33
C VAL A 94 11.40 13.26 7.71
N ALA A 95 10.34 12.50 7.40
CA ALA A 95 10.35 11.18 6.74
C ALA A 95 10.78 9.98 7.59
N SER A 96 11.56 10.14 8.66
CA SER A 96 12.06 9.00 9.45
C SER A 96 12.27 9.35 10.91
N ALA A 97 11.98 8.39 11.79
CA ALA A 97 12.16 8.50 13.22
C ALA A 97 12.67 7.20 13.84
N LEU A 98 12.13 6.04 13.43
CA LEU A 98 12.54 4.74 13.96
C LEU A 98 13.09 3.84 12.84
N TYR A 99 14.09 3.02 13.16
CA TYR A 99 14.79 2.18 12.21
C TYR A 99 14.88 0.74 12.71
N SER A 100 14.50 -0.23 11.87
CA SER A 100 14.63 -1.67 12.11
C SER A 100 15.40 -2.36 10.98
N GLY A 101 16.21 -3.36 11.30
CA GLY A 101 17.01 -4.09 10.33
C GLY A 101 17.97 -5.09 10.96
N SER A 102 18.76 -5.76 10.13
CA SER A 102 19.74 -6.78 10.58
C SER A 102 20.95 -6.21 11.32
N HIS A 103 21.16 -4.89 11.27
CA HIS A 103 22.32 -4.24 11.89
C HIS A 103 22.04 -3.79 13.33
N PHE A 104 23.03 -3.98 14.21
CA PHE A 104 22.91 -3.79 15.67
C PHE A 104 22.51 -2.37 16.10
N ALA A 105 22.83 -1.36 15.28
CA ALA A 105 22.48 0.04 15.54
C ALA A 105 20.98 0.31 15.35
N PHE A 106 20.25 -0.62 14.73
CA PHE A 106 18.81 -0.53 14.50
C PHE A 106 18.06 -1.42 15.50
N GLY A 107 16.74 -1.32 15.45
CA GLY A 107 15.87 -2.25 16.13
C GLY A 107 15.63 -3.55 15.35
N GLU A 108 14.87 -4.44 15.97
CA GLU A 108 14.60 -5.78 15.47
C GLU A 108 13.72 -5.77 14.20
N ILE A 109 14.04 -6.63 13.24
CA ILE A 109 13.22 -6.87 12.05
C ILE A 109 11.79 -7.23 12.46
N GLY A 110 10.79 -6.71 11.74
CA GLY A 110 9.37 -6.92 12.05
C GLY A 110 8.77 -5.93 13.04
N THR A 111 9.60 -5.11 13.69
CA THR A 111 9.20 -3.97 14.53
C THR A 111 9.36 -2.64 13.78
N LEU A 112 8.85 -1.54 14.33
CA LEU A 112 9.18 -0.17 13.90
C LEU A 112 10.64 0.19 14.19
N GLY A 113 11.27 -0.55 15.11
CA GLY A 113 12.67 -0.44 15.44
C GLY A 113 12.96 0.52 16.59
N ARG A 114 14.14 1.16 16.54
CA ARG A 114 14.65 2.06 17.57
C ARG A 114 14.68 3.51 17.08
N PRO A 115 14.45 4.49 17.96
CA PRO A 115 14.52 5.90 17.57
C PRO A 115 15.95 6.31 17.20
N ILE A 116 16.10 7.08 16.13
CA ILE A 116 17.35 7.69 15.67
C ILE A 116 17.09 9.18 15.46
N ASP A 117 17.99 10.03 15.96
CA ASP A 117 17.90 11.49 15.94
C ASP A 117 16.67 12.07 16.67
N CYS A 118 15.96 11.23 17.43
CA CYS A 118 14.84 11.59 18.27
C CYS A 118 14.77 10.72 19.53
N GLU A 119 13.93 11.12 20.47
CA GLU A 119 13.45 10.32 21.59
C GLU A 119 12.06 9.77 21.27
N ALA A 120 11.75 8.59 21.80
CA ALA A 120 10.45 7.95 21.68
C ALA A 120 9.95 7.49 23.05
N ARG A 121 8.63 7.64 23.28
CA ARG A 121 7.96 7.12 24.48
C ARG A 121 6.54 6.69 24.17
N ILE A 122 5.94 5.93 25.09
CA ILE A 122 4.52 5.60 25.06
C ILE A 122 3.74 6.56 25.96
N GLY A 123 2.73 7.21 25.39
CA GLY A 123 1.81 8.07 26.12
C GLY A 123 1.07 7.31 27.22
N GLY A 124 1.14 7.80 28.46
CA GLY A 124 0.46 7.19 29.61
C GLY A 124 1.31 6.21 30.43
N GLY A 125 2.59 5.97 30.07
CA GLY A 125 3.54 5.22 30.90
C GLY A 125 3.27 3.72 31.01
N VAL A 126 2.51 3.17 30.07
CA VAL A 126 2.17 1.75 29.94
C VAL A 126 2.98 1.11 28.80
N GLN A 127 3.09 -0.23 28.79
CA GLN A 127 3.79 -0.96 27.73
C GLN A 127 3.10 -0.87 26.35
N GLU A 128 1.85 -0.40 26.30
CA GLU A 128 1.07 -0.20 25.07
C GLU A 128 0.36 1.14 25.09
N GLY A 129 0.43 1.90 23.99
CA GLY A 129 -0.24 3.18 23.90
C GLY A 129 0.19 3.99 22.69
N GLU A 130 -0.14 5.27 22.69
CA GLU A 130 0.24 6.18 21.59
C GLU A 130 1.75 6.41 21.59
N LEU A 131 2.40 6.18 20.45
CA LEU A 131 3.78 6.57 20.22
C LEU A 131 3.89 8.10 20.24
N GLN A 132 4.79 8.61 21.06
CA GLN A 132 5.09 10.02 21.17
C GLN A 132 6.56 10.25 20.87
N LEU A 133 6.87 11.27 20.07
CA LEU A 133 8.23 11.56 19.61
C LEU A 133 8.65 12.99 19.97
N ALA A 134 9.92 13.17 20.29
CA ALA A 134 10.52 14.48 20.53
C ALA A 134 11.93 14.51 19.95
N GLY A 135 12.34 15.60 19.31
CA GLY A 135 13.67 15.70 18.68
C GLY A 135 13.74 16.75 17.58
N ASP A 136 14.94 16.96 17.06
CA ASP A 136 15.20 17.96 16.01
C ASP A 136 14.57 17.59 14.66
N ASN A 137 14.23 16.31 14.46
CA ASN A 137 13.52 15.81 13.29
C ASN A 137 11.99 15.98 13.37
N ILE A 138 11.45 16.53 14.47
CA ILE A 138 10.02 16.78 14.61
C ILE A 138 9.68 18.17 14.07
N PHE A 139 8.69 18.23 13.18
CA PHE A 139 8.21 19.48 12.61
C PHE A 139 7.76 20.48 13.71
N PRO A 140 7.86 21.80 13.48
CA PRO A 140 7.45 22.79 14.47
C PRO A 140 5.93 22.99 14.55
N GLY A 141 5.16 22.44 13.60
CA GLY A 141 3.71 22.59 13.52
C GLY A 141 3.17 22.68 12.10
N TYR A 142 1.85 22.75 12.01
CA TYR A 142 1.14 22.87 10.75
C TYR A 142 1.04 24.32 10.28
N TRP A 143 1.26 24.52 8.98
CA TRP A 143 1.19 25.83 8.35
C TRP A 143 -0.17 26.51 8.58
N ARG A 144 -0.15 27.70 9.18
CA ARG A 144 -1.35 28.54 9.48
C ARG A 144 -2.47 27.80 10.22
N ASN A 145 -2.12 26.81 11.06
CA ASN A 145 -3.10 26.06 11.86
C ASN A 145 -2.57 25.86 13.29
N PRO A 146 -2.55 26.92 14.12
CA PRO A 146 -2.02 26.85 15.47
C PRO A 146 -2.85 25.95 16.39
N GLU A 147 -4.17 25.85 16.18
CA GLU A 147 -5.03 24.97 16.96
C GLU A 147 -4.67 23.49 16.74
N ARG A 148 -4.56 23.06 15.47
CA ARG A 148 -4.14 21.68 15.15
C ARG A 148 -2.72 21.41 15.62
N THR A 149 -1.83 22.40 15.51
CA THR A 149 -0.47 22.29 16.05
C THR A 149 -0.53 22.02 17.53
N LYS A 150 -1.22 22.86 18.32
CA LYS A 150 -1.35 22.69 19.76
C LYS A 150 -1.96 21.33 20.14
N GLN A 151 -2.93 20.82 19.37
CA GLN A 151 -3.55 19.52 19.60
C GLN A 151 -2.64 18.33 19.27
N SER A 152 -1.69 18.49 18.35
CA SER A 152 -0.76 17.45 17.95
C SER A 152 0.43 17.28 18.90
N PHE A 153 0.62 18.19 19.86
CA PHE A 153 1.66 18.08 20.88
C PHE A 153 1.05 17.86 22.27
N THR A 154 1.76 17.14 23.12
CA THR A 154 1.49 17.09 24.56
C THR A 154 1.88 18.41 25.22
N GLU A 155 1.47 18.61 26.48
CA GLU A 155 1.83 19.80 27.25
C GLU A 155 3.34 19.95 27.45
N ASP A 156 4.06 18.83 27.49
CA ASP A 156 5.51 18.75 27.57
C ASP A 156 6.21 18.63 26.20
N ALA A 157 5.53 19.08 25.12
CA ALA A 157 6.06 19.24 23.77
C ALA A 157 6.49 17.96 23.03
N TRP A 158 5.86 16.82 23.34
CA TRP A 158 6.01 15.60 22.55
C TRP A 158 4.96 15.53 21.45
N PHE A 159 5.39 15.22 20.23
CA PHE A 159 4.49 15.01 19.10
C PHE A 159 3.72 13.70 19.25
N ARG A 160 2.40 13.79 19.14
CA ARG A 160 1.46 12.66 19.12
C ARG A 160 1.35 12.12 17.70
N THR A 161 1.92 10.94 17.46
CA THR A 161 1.94 10.34 16.10
C THR A 161 0.56 9.84 15.66
N GLY A 162 -0.32 9.55 16.61
CA GLY A 162 -1.56 8.82 16.33
C GLY A 162 -1.36 7.33 16.05
N ASP A 163 -0.14 6.79 16.22
CA ASP A 163 0.18 5.36 16.09
C ASP A 163 0.15 4.68 17.46
N LEU A 164 -0.59 3.57 17.57
CA LEU A 164 -0.58 2.71 18.75
C LEU A 164 0.54 1.69 18.63
N VAL A 165 1.37 1.61 19.67
CA VAL A 165 2.54 0.73 19.70
C VAL A 165 2.63 -0.03 21.02
N ARG A 166 3.36 -1.14 21.01
CA ARG A 166 3.87 -1.85 22.18
C ARG A 166 5.38 -1.69 22.27
N GLU A 167 5.91 -1.29 23.42
CA GLU A 167 7.35 -1.31 23.65
C GLU A 167 7.78 -2.75 23.98
N ARG A 168 8.79 -3.22 23.26
CA ARG A 168 9.45 -4.52 23.44
C ARG A 168 10.79 -4.34 24.13
N GLU A 169 11.35 -5.43 24.62
CA GLU A 169 12.68 -5.42 25.23
C GLU A 169 13.73 -4.78 24.30
N GLY A 170 14.66 -4.06 24.90
CA GLY A 170 15.73 -3.39 24.17
C GLY A 170 15.29 -2.14 23.39
N GLY A 171 14.16 -1.52 23.73
CA GLY A 171 13.73 -0.23 23.18
C GLY A 171 13.17 -0.30 21.76
N ASN A 172 12.61 -1.44 21.40
CA ASN A 172 11.96 -1.67 20.11
C ASN A 172 10.47 -1.35 20.20
N PHE A 173 9.87 -0.82 19.15
CA PHE A 173 8.43 -0.54 19.13
C PHE A 173 7.71 -1.44 18.12
N GLU A 174 6.72 -2.20 18.57
CA GLU A 174 5.83 -2.97 17.70
C GLU A 174 4.57 -2.15 17.38
N MET A 175 4.22 -2.04 16.09
CA MET A 175 2.98 -1.40 15.66
C MET A 175 1.76 -2.25 16.02
N LEU A 176 0.79 -1.67 16.74
CA LEU A 176 -0.51 -2.28 17.06
C LEU A 176 -1.65 -1.73 16.17
N GLY A 177 -1.49 -0.51 15.64
CA GLY A 177 -2.47 0.13 14.76
C GLY A 177 -2.39 1.66 14.85
N ARG A 178 -3.46 2.36 14.46
CA ARG A 178 -3.56 3.82 14.60
C ARG A 178 -4.78 4.26 15.40
N LEU A 179 -4.62 5.29 16.23
CA LEU A 179 -5.71 6.02 16.89
C LEU A 179 -6.69 6.63 15.89
N LYS A 180 -6.17 7.08 14.74
CA LYS A 180 -6.97 7.40 13.54
C LYS A 180 -6.51 6.44 12.45
N THR A 181 -7.32 5.43 12.12
CA THR A 181 -6.97 4.44 11.10
C THR A 181 -6.51 5.16 9.84
N VAL A 182 -5.30 4.88 9.37
CA VAL A 182 -4.79 5.29 8.07
C VAL A 182 -4.46 4.00 7.34
N ILE A 183 -4.73 3.98 6.05
CA ILE A 183 -4.54 2.81 5.19
C ILE A 183 -3.32 3.09 4.31
N MET A 184 -2.36 2.18 4.31
CA MET A 184 -1.17 2.27 3.45
C MET A 184 -1.36 1.35 2.26
N THR A 185 -1.60 1.92 1.08
CA THR A 185 -1.80 1.15 -0.16
C THR A 185 -0.65 1.39 -1.11
N GLY A 186 0.27 0.44 -1.21
CA GLY A 186 1.40 0.53 -2.13
C GLY A 186 2.29 1.75 -1.90
N GLY A 187 2.49 2.14 -0.63
CA GLY A 187 3.21 3.35 -0.24
C GLY A 187 2.40 4.65 -0.32
N LEU A 188 1.12 4.61 -0.73
CA LEU A 188 0.21 5.75 -0.67
C LEU A 188 -0.53 5.78 0.67
N LEU A 189 -0.48 6.92 1.33
CA LEU A 189 -1.23 7.18 2.55
C LEU A 189 -2.68 7.57 2.21
N ILE A 190 -3.62 6.71 2.58
CA ILE A 190 -5.06 6.93 2.45
C ILE A 190 -5.66 7.18 3.83
N ARG A 191 -6.45 8.25 3.94
CA ARG A 191 -7.20 8.60 5.15
C ARG A 191 -8.65 8.10 5.01
N PRO A 192 -9.08 7.07 5.77
CA PRO A 192 -10.45 6.58 5.77
C PRO A 192 -11.49 7.68 6.00
N ASP A 193 -11.20 8.66 6.85
CA ASP A 193 -12.07 9.82 7.09
C ASP A 193 -12.31 10.65 5.82
N GLU A 194 -11.30 10.82 4.96
CA GLU A 194 -11.45 11.51 3.68
C GLU A 194 -12.45 10.77 2.76
N ILE A 195 -12.38 9.44 2.75
CA ILE A 195 -13.29 8.60 1.97
C ILE A 195 -14.69 8.58 2.58
N ASP A 196 -14.79 8.40 3.90
CA ASP A 196 -16.07 8.35 4.61
C ASP A 196 -16.82 9.68 4.49
N GLU A 197 -16.11 10.82 4.57
CA GLU A 197 -16.68 12.15 4.33
C GLU A 197 -17.13 12.34 2.88
N ALA A 198 -16.38 11.82 1.90
CA ALA A 198 -16.78 11.87 0.50
C ALA A 198 -18.02 11.01 0.22
N MET A 199 -18.07 9.81 0.79
CA MET A 199 -19.20 8.89 0.69
C MET A 199 -20.45 9.44 1.37
N ALA A 200 -20.32 10.10 2.52
CA ALA A 200 -21.43 10.74 3.24
C ALA A 200 -22.13 11.87 2.45
N ARG A 201 -21.51 12.38 1.37
CA ARG A 201 -22.14 13.35 0.46
C ARG A 201 -23.01 12.69 -0.62
N HIS A 202 -22.92 11.37 -0.80
CA HIS A 202 -23.75 10.67 -1.77
C HIS A 202 -25.19 10.56 -1.24
N PRO A 203 -26.24 10.93 -2.03
CA PRO A 203 -27.62 10.98 -1.53
C PRO A 203 -28.18 9.64 -1.01
N ALA A 204 -27.68 8.52 -1.54
CA ALA A 204 -28.11 7.19 -1.12
C ALA A 204 -27.43 6.70 0.17
N VAL A 205 -26.32 7.30 0.61
CA VAL A 205 -25.50 6.80 1.73
C VAL A 205 -25.99 7.40 3.05
N ILE A 206 -26.28 6.53 4.03
CA ILE A 206 -26.63 6.93 5.40
C ILE A 206 -25.38 6.99 6.28
N GLU A 207 -24.56 5.94 6.22
CA GLU A 207 -23.28 5.84 6.94
C GLU A 207 -22.21 5.22 6.06
N SER A 208 -20.95 5.60 6.32
CA SER A 208 -19.77 5.04 5.69
C SER A 208 -18.74 4.70 6.76
N ALA A 209 -18.07 3.57 6.60
CA ALA A 209 -16.90 3.21 7.37
C ALA A 209 -15.85 2.57 6.47
N THR A 210 -14.69 3.19 6.38
CA THR A 210 -13.59 2.74 5.54
C THR A 210 -12.50 2.11 6.38
N VAL A 211 -12.00 0.95 5.94
CA VAL A 211 -10.95 0.19 6.63
C VAL A 211 -9.93 -0.35 5.63
N GLY A 212 -8.71 -0.55 6.12
CA GLY A 212 -7.68 -1.30 5.38
C GLY A 212 -7.94 -2.80 5.53
N LEU A 213 -7.98 -3.50 4.40
CA LEU A 213 -7.88 -4.96 4.31
C LEU A 213 -6.51 -5.34 3.77
N ALA A 214 -5.96 -6.47 4.22
CA ALA A 214 -4.66 -6.95 3.78
C ALA A 214 -4.68 -7.30 2.28
N ASP A 215 -3.58 -7.00 1.61
CA ASP A 215 -3.35 -7.31 0.20
C ASP A 215 -1.89 -7.75 0.01
N ASP A 216 -1.69 -8.87 -0.68
CA ASP A 216 -0.37 -9.50 -0.82
C ASP A 216 0.64 -8.65 -1.60
N ILE A 217 0.15 -7.68 -2.38
CA ILE A 217 0.94 -6.89 -3.33
C ILE A 217 1.13 -5.47 -2.80
N PHE A 218 0.07 -4.90 -2.22
CA PHE A 218 0.04 -3.50 -1.80
C PHE A 218 0.11 -3.29 -0.29
N GLY A 219 0.20 -4.36 0.50
CA GLY A 219 0.20 -4.30 1.97
C GLY A 219 -1.24 -4.19 2.49
N GLU A 220 -1.88 -3.03 2.29
CA GLU A 220 -3.31 -2.85 2.54
C GLU A 220 -4.03 -2.20 1.35
N ILE A 221 -5.32 -2.48 1.21
CA ILE A 221 -6.22 -1.77 0.30
C ILE A 221 -7.41 -1.20 1.06
N ALA A 222 -7.84 0.00 0.66
CA ALA A 222 -9.02 0.62 1.24
C ALA A 222 -10.30 -0.07 0.77
N VAL A 223 -11.12 -0.49 1.72
CA VAL A 223 -12.46 -1.05 1.48
C VAL A 223 -13.46 -0.29 2.32
N THR A 224 -14.56 0.13 1.70
CA THR A 224 -15.59 0.95 2.33
C THR A 224 -16.87 0.15 2.48
N GLY A 225 -17.39 0.09 3.71
CA GLY A 225 -18.75 -0.36 3.97
C GLY A 225 -19.69 0.83 4.03
N VAL A 226 -20.83 0.76 3.35
CA VAL A 226 -21.87 1.79 3.40
C VAL A 226 -23.22 1.20 3.78
N THR A 227 -24.03 1.95 4.52
CA THR A 227 -25.47 1.70 4.63
C THR A 227 -26.21 2.66 3.71
N VAL A 228 -27.30 2.19 3.11
CA VAL A 228 -28.02 2.97 2.09
C VAL A 228 -29.51 3.06 2.40
N ASN A 229 -30.14 4.17 2.02
CA ASN A 229 -31.59 4.38 2.11
C ASN A 229 -32.30 4.26 0.76
N ILE A 230 -31.53 4.20 -0.33
CA ILE A 230 -31.98 4.06 -1.72
C ILE A 230 -31.11 3.00 -2.37
N ASP A 231 -31.72 2.12 -3.17
CA ASP A 231 -30.98 1.11 -3.94
C ASP A 231 -29.95 1.79 -4.84
N THR A 232 -28.71 1.32 -4.78
CA THR A 232 -27.56 1.86 -5.50
C THR A 232 -26.59 0.74 -5.83
N THR A 233 -25.75 0.91 -6.84
CA THR A 233 -24.72 -0.07 -7.19
C THR A 233 -23.34 0.34 -6.67
N GLU A 234 -22.43 -0.62 -6.55
CA GLU A 234 -21.01 -0.36 -6.25
C GLU A 234 -20.37 0.55 -7.32
N ILE A 235 -20.82 0.46 -8.59
CA ILE A 235 -20.36 1.30 -9.69
C ILE A 235 -20.77 2.76 -9.44
N ASP A 236 -22.05 3.02 -9.14
CA ASP A 236 -22.54 4.38 -8.88
C ASP A 236 -21.80 5.04 -7.70
N LEU A 237 -21.60 4.28 -6.63
CA LEU A 237 -20.86 4.74 -5.44
C LEU A 237 -19.39 5.00 -5.76
N THR A 238 -18.77 4.16 -6.59
CA THR A 238 -17.39 4.32 -7.04
C THR A 238 -17.23 5.56 -7.91
N ASP A 239 -18.16 5.80 -8.84
CA ASP A 239 -18.13 6.97 -9.73
C ASP A 239 -18.35 8.27 -8.96
N HIS A 240 -19.25 8.26 -7.96
CA HIS A 240 -19.36 9.37 -7.01
C HIS A 240 -18.02 9.62 -6.31
N LEU A 241 -17.41 8.58 -5.71
CA LEU A 241 -16.15 8.72 -4.99
C LEU A 241 -15.02 9.25 -5.87
N ARG A 242 -14.91 8.77 -7.12
CA ARG A 242 -13.97 9.26 -8.14
C ARG A 242 -14.07 10.76 -8.41
N SER A 243 -15.29 11.33 -8.32
CA SER A 243 -15.50 12.76 -8.51
C SER A 243 -15.05 13.62 -7.31
N GLN A 244 -14.83 13.00 -6.15
CA GLN A 244 -14.61 13.68 -4.87
C GLN A 244 -13.18 13.57 -4.34
N VAL A 245 -12.45 12.50 -4.70
CA VAL A 245 -11.09 12.25 -4.20
C VAL A 245 -10.10 12.01 -5.34
N GLU A 246 -8.81 12.12 -5.04
CA GLU A 246 -7.76 11.75 -5.98
C GLU A 246 -7.93 10.29 -6.46
N PRO A 247 -7.79 9.97 -7.76
CA PRO A 247 -8.08 8.64 -8.31
C PRO A 247 -7.42 7.47 -7.56
N ARG A 248 -6.20 7.66 -7.07
CA ARG A 248 -5.44 6.62 -6.35
C ARG A 248 -5.98 6.32 -4.96
N LYS A 249 -6.78 7.21 -4.37
CA LYS A 249 -7.40 7.08 -3.05
C LYS A 249 -8.80 6.46 -3.07
N VAL A 250 -9.38 6.28 -4.25
CA VAL A 250 -10.69 5.64 -4.40
C VAL A 250 -10.61 4.22 -3.81
N SER A 251 -11.49 3.91 -2.86
CA SER A 251 -11.60 2.57 -2.24
C SER A 251 -11.64 1.49 -3.30
N LYS A 252 -11.00 0.36 -3.07
CA LYS A 252 -10.92 -0.74 -4.04
C LYS A 252 -12.21 -1.52 -4.14
N ARG A 253 -12.95 -1.61 -3.03
CA ARG A 253 -14.31 -2.16 -2.96
C ARG A 253 -15.21 -1.24 -2.14
N ILE A 254 -16.47 -1.11 -2.55
CA ILE A 254 -17.52 -0.43 -1.80
C ILE A 254 -18.69 -1.40 -1.62
N ILE A 255 -18.91 -1.82 -0.38
CA ILE A 255 -19.88 -2.87 -0.05
C ILE A 255 -21.07 -2.25 0.67
N VAL A 256 -22.27 -2.51 0.15
CA VAL A 256 -23.50 -2.17 0.85
C VAL A 256 -23.72 -3.17 1.98
N LEU A 257 -23.80 -2.66 3.21
CA LEU A 257 -24.03 -3.42 4.43
C LEU A 257 -25.43 -3.12 4.98
N PRO A 258 -26.08 -4.10 5.64
CA PRO A 258 -27.35 -3.86 6.33
C PRO A 258 -27.18 -2.87 7.50
N GLU A 259 -26.04 -2.92 8.19
CA GLU A 259 -25.65 -1.98 9.23
C GLU A 259 -24.12 -1.90 9.35
N ILE A 260 -23.61 -0.79 9.91
CA ILE A 260 -22.20 -0.67 10.30
C ILE A 260 -22.04 -1.21 11.73
N PRO A 261 -21.21 -2.26 11.97
CA PRO A 261 -20.97 -2.78 13.30
C PRO A 261 -20.49 -1.71 14.30
N ARG A 262 -21.10 -1.66 15.48
CA ARG A 262 -20.82 -0.65 16.51
C ARG A 262 -20.19 -1.24 17.77
N GLY A 263 -19.33 -0.45 18.41
CA GLY A 263 -18.81 -0.75 19.73
C GLY A 263 -19.74 -0.28 20.86
N LEU A 264 -19.36 -0.58 22.11
CA LEU A 264 -20.10 -0.18 23.32
C LEU A 264 -20.34 1.33 23.44
N SER A 265 -19.53 2.15 22.75
CA SER A 265 -19.65 3.61 22.71
C SER A 265 -20.57 4.14 21.61
N GLY A 266 -21.18 3.26 20.81
CA GLY A 266 -22.02 3.63 19.67
C GLY A 266 -21.25 4.09 18.42
N LYS A 267 -19.91 4.13 18.44
CA LYS A 267 -19.09 4.40 17.25
C LYS A 267 -18.85 3.12 16.43
N PRO A 268 -18.56 3.23 15.12
CA PRO A 268 -18.13 2.08 14.32
C PRO A 268 -17.00 1.31 15.00
N ALA A 269 -17.19 0.01 15.22
CA ALA A 269 -16.16 -0.88 15.74
C ALA A 269 -15.30 -1.35 14.57
N LEU A 270 -14.24 -0.61 14.26
CA LEU A 270 -13.45 -0.82 13.05
C LEU A 270 -12.88 -2.25 12.91
N SER A 271 -12.58 -2.93 14.02
CA SER A 271 -12.20 -4.36 14.00
C SER A 271 -13.32 -5.28 13.51
N GLN A 272 -14.57 -5.01 13.89
CA GLN A 272 -15.75 -5.75 13.44
C GLN A 272 -16.12 -5.37 12.01
N VAL A 273 -16.05 -4.08 11.66
CA VAL A 273 -16.24 -3.58 10.28
C VAL A 273 -15.25 -4.27 9.34
N ARG A 274 -13.97 -4.34 9.72
CA ARG A 274 -12.93 -5.06 8.98
C ARG A 274 -13.28 -6.54 8.78
N HIS A 275 -13.78 -7.21 9.81
CA HIS A 275 -14.16 -8.61 9.71
C HIS A 275 -15.33 -8.83 8.73
N VAL A 276 -16.38 -8.02 8.84
CA VAL A 276 -17.55 -8.09 7.95
C VAL A 276 -17.18 -7.80 6.50
N LEU A 277 -16.36 -6.77 6.27
CA LEU A 277 -15.91 -6.43 4.92
C LEU A 277 -14.97 -7.46 4.32
N ALA A 278 -14.07 -8.05 5.11
CA ALA A 278 -13.24 -9.17 4.66
C ALA A 278 -14.09 -10.37 4.22
N GLN A 279 -15.12 -10.73 4.99
CA GLN A 279 -16.04 -11.81 4.61
C GLN A 279 -16.83 -11.47 3.34
N ALA A 280 -17.36 -10.25 3.24
CA ALA A 280 -18.18 -9.85 2.10
C ALA A 280 -17.38 -9.75 0.78
N THR A 281 -16.09 -9.44 0.87
CA THR A 281 -15.22 -9.29 -0.31
C THR A 281 -14.48 -10.56 -0.69
N GLY A 282 -14.42 -11.57 0.19
CA GLY A 282 -13.52 -12.71 0.03
C GLY A 282 -12.04 -12.36 0.17
N ILE A 283 -11.72 -11.11 0.53
CA ILE A 283 -10.35 -10.65 0.79
C ILE A 283 -9.99 -11.11 2.21
N ALA A 284 -9.14 -12.14 2.31
CA ALA A 284 -8.81 -12.78 3.57
C ALA A 284 -8.18 -11.79 4.58
N VAL A 285 -8.57 -11.92 5.85
CA VAL A 285 -7.72 -11.51 6.98
C VAL A 285 -6.61 -12.57 7.09
N ALA A 286 -5.57 -12.42 6.26
CA ALA A 286 -4.42 -13.33 6.11
C ALA A 286 -4.75 -14.81 5.77
N LYS A 287 -4.35 -15.18 4.55
CA LYS A 287 -4.25 -16.52 3.92
C LYS A 287 -5.53 -17.37 3.80
N SER A 288 -5.93 -17.63 2.55
CA SER A 288 -5.66 -18.92 1.89
C SER A 288 -6.20 -18.97 0.46
N ASP A 289 -5.42 -19.62 -0.39
CA ASP A 289 -5.67 -20.16 -1.72
C ASP A 289 -7.15 -20.40 -2.09
N ILE A 290 -7.56 -19.85 -3.24
CA ILE A 290 -8.79 -20.24 -3.92
C ILE A 290 -8.41 -20.87 -5.26
N SER A 291 -8.74 -22.15 -5.38
CA SER A 291 -8.81 -22.92 -6.62
C SER A 291 -9.94 -22.42 -7.52
N THR A 292 -9.69 -22.21 -8.81
CA THR A 292 -10.75 -21.95 -9.81
C THR A 292 -10.76 -23.00 -10.91
N GLU A 293 -11.98 -23.42 -11.24
CA GLU A 293 -12.33 -24.33 -12.33
C GLU A 293 -11.96 -23.74 -13.69
N THR A 294 -11.48 -24.60 -14.58
CA THR A 294 -11.04 -24.28 -15.95
C THR A 294 -12.21 -24.20 -16.92
N ALA A 295 -12.30 -23.12 -17.69
CA ALA A 295 -13.11 -23.02 -18.90
C ALA A 295 -12.23 -22.76 -20.14
N THR A 296 -12.48 -23.52 -21.21
CA THR A 296 -11.68 -23.60 -22.43
C THR A 296 -12.45 -23.08 -23.65
N GLY A 297 -11.96 -22.01 -24.28
CA GLY A 297 -12.35 -21.54 -25.62
C GLY A 297 -11.64 -20.22 -25.99
N ALA A 298 -11.29 -20.02 -27.26
CA ALA A 298 -10.59 -18.80 -27.70
C ALA A 298 -11.49 -17.55 -27.78
N ALA A 299 -12.81 -17.74 -27.97
CA ALA A 299 -13.81 -16.68 -27.82
C ALA A 299 -14.08 -16.37 -26.33
N ASP A 300 -14.04 -17.40 -25.48
CA ASP A 300 -14.20 -17.26 -24.03
C ASP A 300 -13.06 -16.45 -23.42
N THR A 301 -11.81 -16.61 -23.89
CA THR A 301 -10.66 -15.84 -23.36
C THR A 301 -10.84 -14.31 -23.45
N ILE A 302 -11.44 -13.79 -24.53
CA ILE A 302 -11.63 -12.34 -24.68
C ILE A 302 -12.69 -11.85 -23.69
N ASP A 303 -13.85 -12.52 -23.66
CA ASP A 303 -14.95 -12.15 -22.78
C ASP A 303 -14.57 -12.29 -21.29
N ASP A 304 -13.77 -13.31 -20.95
CA ASP A 304 -13.24 -13.53 -19.60
C ASP A 304 -12.28 -12.41 -19.19
N ILE A 305 -11.34 -12.02 -20.06
CA ILE A 305 -10.42 -10.90 -19.77
C ILE A 305 -11.20 -9.58 -19.64
N LEU A 306 -12.18 -9.33 -20.51
CA LEU A 306 -13.02 -8.14 -20.41
C LEU A 306 -13.85 -8.14 -19.12
N ARG A 307 -14.29 -9.30 -18.63
CA ARG A 307 -14.99 -9.42 -17.35
C ARG A 307 -14.08 -9.12 -16.16
N VAL A 308 -12.88 -9.71 -16.14
CA VAL A 308 -11.86 -9.41 -15.12
C VAL A 308 -11.52 -7.92 -15.13
N ALA A 309 -11.37 -7.32 -16.31
CA ALA A 309 -11.14 -5.89 -16.47
C ALA A 309 -12.31 -5.03 -15.95
N ALA A 310 -13.55 -5.37 -16.29
CA ALA A 310 -14.75 -4.66 -15.84
C ALA A 310 -14.86 -4.68 -14.30
N GLU A 311 -14.60 -5.82 -13.69
CA GLU A 311 -14.59 -5.99 -12.23
C GLU A 311 -13.50 -5.15 -11.56
N ILE A 312 -12.29 -5.14 -12.11
CA ILE A 312 -11.14 -4.41 -11.53
C ILE A 312 -11.29 -2.90 -11.70
N PHE A 313 -11.68 -2.47 -12.90
CA PHE A 313 -11.89 -1.06 -13.22
C PHE A 313 -13.22 -0.55 -12.69
N ARG A 314 -14.15 -1.41 -12.26
CA ARG A 314 -15.47 -1.02 -11.76
C ARG A 314 -16.18 -0.10 -12.75
N VAL A 315 -16.29 -0.62 -13.97
CA VAL A 315 -17.00 0.00 -15.09
C VAL A 315 -17.88 -1.06 -15.74
N PRO A 316 -18.99 -0.69 -16.38
CA PRO A 316 -19.82 -1.65 -17.10
C PRO A 316 -19.03 -2.33 -18.22
N ILE A 317 -19.18 -3.65 -18.40
CA ILE A 317 -18.38 -4.44 -19.36
C ILE A 317 -18.56 -3.95 -20.81
N GLU A 318 -19.74 -3.44 -21.14
CA GLU A 318 -20.08 -2.84 -22.43
C GLU A 318 -19.28 -1.57 -22.77
N THR A 319 -18.60 -0.97 -21.78
CA THR A 319 -17.69 0.17 -22.00
C THR A 319 -16.28 -0.27 -22.37
N LEU A 320 -15.97 -1.56 -22.25
CA LEU A 320 -14.66 -2.12 -22.51
C LEU A 320 -14.60 -2.82 -23.87
N SER A 321 -13.43 -2.76 -24.48
CA SER A 321 -13.09 -3.46 -25.72
C SER A 321 -11.62 -3.86 -25.69
N PRO A 322 -11.17 -4.75 -26.59
CA PRO A 322 -9.74 -5.04 -26.74
C PRO A 322 -8.89 -3.79 -27.03
N GLN A 323 -9.48 -2.71 -27.54
CA GLN A 323 -8.75 -1.46 -27.83
C GLN A 323 -8.68 -0.50 -26.64
N SER A 324 -9.41 -0.77 -25.54
CA SER A 324 -9.44 0.10 -24.36
C SER A 324 -8.05 0.28 -23.77
N GLN A 325 -7.66 1.55 -23.55
CA GLN A 325 -6.36 1.96 -23.01
C GLN A 325 -6.53 2.69 -21.67
N PRO A 326 -5.44 2.89 -20.89
CA PRO A 326 -5.51 3.56 -19.59
C PRO A 326 -6.17 4.95 -19.61
N ASN A 327 -6.02 5.70 -20.69
CA ASN A 327 -6.61 7.04 -20.80
C ASN A 327 -8.13 7.02 -21.09
N ASP A 328 -8.64 5.89 -21.57
CA ASP A 328 -10.03 5.77 -22.04
C ASP A 328 -10.95 5.17 -20.97
N VAL A 329 -10.38 4.52 -19.95
CA VAL A 329 -11.13 3.77 -18.95
C VAL A 329 -11.00 4.43 -17.57
N PRO A 330 -12.13 4.87 -16.99
CA PRO A 330 -12.15 5.41 -15.64
C PRO A 330 -11.53 4.47 -14.61
N GLY A 331 -10.59 5.02 -13.83
CA GLY A 331 -9.88 4.27 -12.79
C GLY A 331 -8.83 3.30 -13.30
N TRP A 332 -8.52 3.29 -14.60
CA TRP A 332 -7.34 2.58 -15.11
C TRP A 332 -6.07 3.38 -14.80
N ASP A 333 -5.47 3.11 -13.65
CA ASP A 333 -4.18 3.64 -13.22
C ASP A 333 -3.10 2.54 -13.14
N SER A 334 -1.89 2.89 -12.70
CA SER A 334 -0.82 1.91 -12.51
C SER A 334 -1.19 0.78 -11.54
N PHE A 335 -2.08 1.03 -10.58
CA PHE A 335 -2.54 0.04 -9.60
C PHE A 335 -3.51 -0.95 -10.27
N THR A 336 -4.56 -0.46 -10.93
CA THR A 336 -5.55 -1.34 -11.56
C THR A 336 -4.98 -2.04 -12.78
N HIS A 337 -3.97 -1.46 -13.43
CA HIS A 337 -3.22 -2.12 -14.50
C HIS A 337 -2.52 -3.38 -14.00
N ILE A 338 -1.82 -3.29 -12.87
CA ILE A 338 -1.13 -4.43 -12.24
C ILE A 338 -2.15 -5.47 -11.77
N ASN A 339 -3.26 -5.04 -11.15
CA ASN A 339 -4.31 -5.97 -10.74
C ASN A 339 -4.97 -6.66 -11.92
N LEU A 340 -5.14 -5.97 -13.05
CA LEU A 340 -5.66 -6.60 -14.25
C LEU A 340 -4.74 -7.74 -14.69
N ILE A 341 -3.44 -7.52 -14.69
CA ILE A 341 -2.45 -8.55 -15.03
C ILE A 341 -2.55 -9.73 -14.06
N PHE A 342 -2.46 -9.48 -12.74
CA PHE A 342 -2.53 -10.54 -11.74
C PHE A 342 -3.87 -11.28 -11.74
N GLY A 343 -4.98 -10.55 -11.90
CA GLY A 343 -6.32 -11.12 -12.00
C GLY A 343 -6.44 -12.08 -13.18
N VAL A 344 -5.85 -11.71 -14.33
CA VAL A 344 -5.82 -12.54 -15.53
C VAL A 344 -4.87 -13.72 -15.38
N GLU A 345 -3.67 -13.53 -14.83
CA GLU A 345 -2.72 -14.60 -14.50
C GLU A 345 -3.37 -15.66 -13.60
N ASN A 346 -4.04 -15.22 -12.53
CA ASN A 346 -4.75 -16.09 -11.60
C ASN A 346 -5.93 -16.80 -12.28
N HIS A 347 -6.77 -16.05 -13.00
CA HIS A 347 -7.96 -16.59 -13.68
C HIS A 347 -7.59 -17.69 -14.67
N PHE A 348 -6.47 -17.56 -15.38
CA PHE A 348 -6.01 -18.57 -16.34
C PHE A 348 -4.90 -19.50 -15.83
N SER A 349 -4.54 -19.40 -14.54
CA SER A 349 -3.46 -20.20 -13.93
C SER A 349 -2.16 -20.18 -14.75
N LEU A 350 -1.75 -18.97 -15.18
CA LEU A 350 -0.54 -18.74 -15.97
C LEU A 350 0.33 -17.66 -15.35
N GLN A 351 1.58 -17.55 -15.80
CA GLN A 351 2.48 -16.47 -15.41
C GLN A 351 3.07 -15.82 -16.66
N LEU A 352 2.90 -14.51 -16.78
CA LEU A 352 3.46 -13.70 -17.85
C LEU A 352 4.89 -13.30 -17.51
N SER A 353 5.77 -13.36 -18.50
CA SER A 353 7.14 -12.85 -18.35
C SER A 353 7.15 -11.32 -18.17
N SER A 354 8.22 -10.80 -17.57
CA SER A 354 8.49 -9.35 -17.45
C SER A 354 8.39 -8.64 -18.81
N ALA A 355 8.90 -9.27 -19.87
CA ALA A 355 8.83 -8.78 -21.24
C ALA A 355 7.38 -8.68 -21.73
N GLN A 356 6.55 -9.71 -21.51
CA GLN A 356 5.14 -9.68 -21.90
C GLN A 356 4.38 -8.59 -21.14
N VAL A 357 4.54 -8.53 -19.81
CA VAL A 357 3.93 -7.50 -18.95
C VAL A 357 4.29 -6.09 -19.41
N SER A 358 5.55 -5.84 -19.77
CA SER A 358 6.02 -4.53 -20.22
C SER A 358 5.37 -4.03 -21.52
N GLN A 359 4.86 -4.93 -22.35
CA GLN A 359 4.26 -4.59 -23.65
C GLN A 359 2.76 -4.34 -23.56
N ILE A 360 2.13 -4.58 -22.40
CA ILE A 360 0.69 -4.42 -22.24
C ILE A 360 0.34 -2.93 -22.15
N ARG A 361 -0.26 -2.38 -23.20
CA ARG A 361 -0.72 -0.98 -23.26
C ARG A 361 -2.24 -0.86 -23.36
N ASN A 362 -2.90 -1.91 -23.80
CA ASN A 362 -4.35 -2.03 -23.91
C ASN A 362 -4.80 -3.46 -23.56
N ILE A 363 -6.10 -3.69 -23.47
CA ILE A 363 -6.65 -5.03 -23.14
C ILE A 363 -6.27 -6.07 -24.20
N GLY A 364 -6.19 -5.68 -25.48
CA GLY A 364 -5.78 -6.52 -26.61
C GLY A 364 -4.35 -7.05 -26.50
N ASP A 365 -3.42 -6.25 -25.98
CA ASP A 365 -2.05 -6.68 -25.72
C ASP A 365 -2.00 -7.76 -24.63
N LEU A 366 -2.84 -7.62 -23.58
CA LEU A 366 -2.98 -8.63 -22.53
C LEU A 366 -3.61 -9.92 -23.07
N ILE A 367 -4.65 -9.81 -23.91
CA ILE A 367 -5.24 -10.95 -24.63
C ILE A 367 -4.17 -11.69 -25.45
N ALA A 368 -3.35 -10.95 -26.21
CA ALA A 368 -2.27 -11.52 -26.99
C ALA A 368 -1.20 -12.19 -26.12
N ALA A 369 -0.84 -11.59 -24.99
CA ALA A 369 0.12 -12.16 -24.04
C ALA A 369 -0.39 -13.47 -23.44
N VAL A 370 -1.66 -13.53 -23.04
CA VAL A 370 -2.31 -14.76 -22.54
C VAL A 370 -2.33 -15.85 -23.60
N HIS A 371 -2.66 -15.51 -24.85
CA HIS A 371 -2.63 -16.47 -25.95
C HIS A 371 -1.23 -16.99 -26.26
N ALA A 372 -0.18 -16.17 -26.09
CA ALA A 372 1.20 -16.59 -26.30
C ALA A 372 1.75 -17.48 -25.16
N SER A 373 1.14 -17.40 -23.97
CA SER A 373 1.54 -18.18 -22.78
C SER A 373 0.74 -19.48 -22.57
N ARG A 374 -0.25 -19.76 -23.43
CA ARG A 374 -0.98 -21.03 -23.52
C ARG A 374 -0.38 -21.89 -24.62
#